data_AF-N8ZSU4-F1
#
_entry.id   AF-N8ZSU4-F1
#
_cell.length_a   1.000
_cell.length_b   1.000
_cell.length_c   1.000
_cell.angle_alpha   90.00
_cell.angle_beta   90.00
_cell.angle_gamma   90.00
#
_symmetry.space_group_name_H-M   'P 1'
#
loop_
_entity.id
_entity.type
_entity.pdbx_description
1 polymer ?
#
loop_
_entity_poly.entity_id
_entity_poly.type
_entity_poly.pdbx_seq_one_letter_code
_entity_poly.pdbx_strand_id
1 'polypeptide(L)'
;MYQNYQSVVVDLFIVTSFLVQVCLALTSMNKMITPLNTLLNKGVTDHIFKQAKKAIYIFLFVALTISCLVTWRLFELLTFFDITGWGKYILVVAFAIYCFSFLGVFIFCKLLLMTAQRSGL
;
A
#
# COMPACT_ATOMS: atom_id res chain seq x y z
N MET A 1 -27.52 -10.38 1.21
CA MET A 1 -27.73 -11.61 2.03
C MET A 1 -26.42 -12.39 1.98
N TYR A 2 -25.55 -12.24 2.98
CA TYR A 2 -24.27 -12.96 3.06
C TYR A 2 -24.59 -14.40 3.52
N GLN A 3 -24.70 -15.34 2.59
CA GLN A 3 -25.23 -16.68 2.88
C GLN A 3 -24.18 -17.74 3.24
N ASN A 4 -22.89 -17.39 3.37
CA ASN A 4 -21.88 -18.41 3.70
C ASN A 4 -20.75 -17.86 4.57
N TYR A 5 -20.59 -18.47 5.75
CA TYR A 5 -19.45 -18.28 6.65
C TYR A 5 -18.09 -18.45 5.92
N GLN A 6 -18.04 -19.28 4.88
CA GLN A 6 -16.86 -19.42 4.02
C GLN A 6 -16.44 -18.10 3.35
N SER A 7 -17.38 -17.26 2.91
CA SER A 7 -17.05 -15.96 2.29
C SER A 7 -16.39 -15.02 3.29
N VAL A 8 -16.90 -15.00 4.54
CA VAL A 8 -16.37 -14.17 5.62
C VAL A 8 -14.94 -14.58 5.98
N VAL A 9 -14.67 -15.89 6.05
CA VAL A 9 -13.32 -16.42 6.32
C VAL A 9 -12.33 -16.02 5.21
N VAL A 10 -12.76 -16.08 3.95
CA VAL A 10 -11.94 -15.66 2.80
C VAL A 10 -11.67 -14.16 2.85
N ASP A 11 -12.69 -13.35 3.10
CA ASP A 11 -12.54 -11.89 3.22
C ASP A 11 -11.59 -11.53 4.39
N LEU A 12 -11.70 -12.22 5.53
CA LEU A 12 -10.81 -12.04 6.69
C LEU A 12 -9.35 -12.40 6.34
N PHE A 13 -9.16 -13.51 5.62
CA PHE A 13 -7.83 -13.94 5.17
C PHE A 13 -7.20 -12.93 4.20
N ILE A 14 -7.98 -12.37 3.28
CA ILE A 14 -7.51 -11.33 2.35
C ILE A 14 -7.08 -10.06 3.11
N VAL A 15 -7.92 -9.59 4.04
CA VAL A 15 -7.61 -8.38 4.82
C VAL A 15 -6.37 -8.57 5.71
N THR A 16 -6.27 -9.71 6.39
CA THR A 16 -5.13 -10.02 7.28
C THR A 16 -3.83 -10.23 6.51
N SER A 17 -3.85 -10.96 5.40
CA SER A 17 -2.67 -11.13 4.54
C SER A 17 -2.20 -9.80 3.94
N PHE A 18 -3.13 -8.92 3.56
CA PHE A 18 -2.80 -7.57 3.10
C PHE A 18 -2.17 -6.71 4.20
N LEU A 19 -2.68 -6.78 5.43
CA LEU A 19 -2.07 -6.12 6.60
C LEU A 19 -0.63 -6.62 6.83
N VAL A 20 -0.40 -7.93 6.76
CA VAL A 20 0.94 -8.50 6.86
C VAL A 20 1.85 -7.96 5.76
N GLN A 21 1.37 -7.86 4.52
CA GLN A 21 2.12 -7.26 3.42
C GLN A 21 2.47 -5.79 3.67
N VAL A 22 1.55 -4.99 4.20
CA VAL A 22 1.82 -3.59 4.58
C VAL A 22 2.89 -3.52 5.68
N CYS A 23 2.82 -4.36 6.70
CA CYS A 23 3.83 -4.44 7.76
C CYS A 23 5.22 -4.85 7.23
N LEU A 24 5.27 -5.83 6.33
CA LEU A 24 6.52 -6.24 5.67
C LEU A 24 7.08 -5.13 4.79
N ALA A 25 6.22 -4.43 4.04
CA ALA A 25 6.59 -3.29 3.22
C ALA A 25 7.20 -2.17 4.10
N LEU A 26 6.60 -1.87 5.25
CA LEU A 26 7.09 -0.87 6.21
C LEU A 26 8.46 -1.24 6.77
N THR A 27 8.64 -2.50 7.15
CA THR A 27 9.94 -3.03 7.61
C THR A 27 11.00 -2.93 6.51
N SER A 28 10.60 -3.21 5.27
CA SER A 28 11.48 -3.10 4.10
C SER A 28 11.85 -1.63 3.80
N MET A 29 10.89 -0.70 3.94
CA MET A 29 11.16 0.73 3.79
C MET A 29 12.24 1.21 4.75
N ASN A 30 12.21 0.80 6.02
CA ASN A 30 13.23 1.20 6.99
C ASN A 30 14.65 0.83 6.53
N LYS A 31 14.82 -0.29 5.82
CA LYS A 31 16.11 -0.69 5.24
C LYS A 31 16.48 0.12 3.98
N MET A 32 15.49 0.65 3.27
CA MET A 32 15.68 1.47 2.07
C MET A 32 15.97 2.95 2.40
N ILE A 33 15.70 3.44 3.61
CA ILE A 33 15.92 4.85 3.98
C ILE A 33 17.40 5.24 3.82
N THR A 34 18.33 4.38 4.26
CA THR A 34 19.77 4.66 4.19
C THR A 34 20.26 4.91 2.75
N PRO A 35 20.05 3.99 1.78
CA PRO A 35 20.43 4.23 0.38
C PRO A 35 19.61 5.34 -0.28
N LEU A 36 18.37 5.59 0.13
CA LEU A 36 17.58 6.69 -0.41
C LEU A 36 18.14 8.05 0.02
N ASN A 37 18.61 8.15 1.27
CA ASN A 37 19.21 9.37 1.80
C ASN A 37 20.56 9.68 1.13
N THR A 38 21.35 8.66 0.80
CA THR A 38 22.60 8.85 0.04
C THR A 38 22.32 9.31 -1.40
N LEU A 39 21.26 8.82 -2.03
CA LEU A 39 20.82 9.30 -3.36
C LEU A 39 20.33 10.74 -3.32
N LEU A 40 19.57 11.10 -2.28
CA LEU A 40 19.09 12.46 -2.04
C LEU A 40 20.24 13.44 -1.84
N ASN A 41 21.23 13.07 -1.01
CA ASN A 41 22.42 13.89 -0.76
C ASN A 41 23.31 14.06 -2.00
N LYS A 42 23.30 13.11 -2.94
CA LYS A 42 24.00 13.24 -4.22
C LYS A 42 23.26 14.11 -5.25
N GLY A 43 22.03 14.56 -4.97
CA GLY A 43 21.24 15.42 -5.85
C GLY A 43 20.79 14.75 -7.16
N VAL A 44 20.94 13.43 -7.31
CA VAL A 44 20.62 12.71 -8.56
C VAL A 44 19.14 12.27 -8.63
N THR A 45 18.40 12.49 -7.53
CA THR A 45 17.01 12.04 -7.38
C THR A 45 16.08 12.61 -8.44
N ASP A 46 16.26 13.87 -8.88
CA ASP A 46 15.37 14.50 -9.87
C ASP A 46 15.48 13.86 -11.25
N HIS A 47 16.69 13.50 -11.69
CA HIS A 47 16.91 12.85 -12.97
C HIS A 47 16.30 11.44 -12.98
N ILE A 48 16.51 10.70 -11.88
CA ILE A 48 15.98 9.35 -11.68
C ILE A 48 14.44 9.39 -11.61
N PHE A 49 13.88 10.35 -10.88
CA PHE A 49 12.43 10.55 -10.78
C PHE A 49 11.82 10.85 -12.15
N LYS A 50 12.45 11.69 -12.97
CA LYS A 50 11.94 12.03 -14.31
C LYS A 50 11.84 10.80 -15.23
N GLN A 51 12.77 9.85 -15.10
CA GLN A 51 12.72 8.58 -15.82
C GLN A 51 11.70 7.59 -15.22
N ALA A 52 11.62 7.53 -13.89
CA ALA A 52 10.74 6.59 -13.19
C ALA A 52 9.27 7.04 -13.11
N LYS A 53 8.95 8.33 -13.34
CA LYS A 53 7.61 8.92 -13.08
C LYS A 53 6.45 8.13 -13.68
N LYS A 54 6.62 7.62 -14.91
CA LYS A 54 5.56 6.88 -15.61
C LYS A 54 5.31 5.53 -14.95
N ALA A 55 6.37 4.83 -14.55
CA ALA A 55 6.26 3.58 -13.82
C ALA A 55 5.65 3.80 -12.44
N ILE A 56 6.12 4.81 -11.71
CA ILE A 56 5.58 5.19 -10.38
C ILE A 56 4.07 5.41 -10.46
N TYR A 57 3.59 6.15 -11.46
CA TYR A 57 2.17 6.44 -11.60
C TYR A 57 1.34 5.18 -11.92
N ILE A 58 1.84 4.30 -12.78
CA ILE A 58 1.18 3.02 -13.10
C ILE A 58 1.07 2.14 -11.85
N PHE A 59 2.18 1.98 -11.10
CA PHE A 59 2.17 1.18 -9.89
C PHE A 59 1.32 1.79 -8.77
N LEU A 60 1.29 3.12 -8.66
CA LEU A 60 0.43 3.83 -7.71
C LEU A 60 -1.06 3.62 -8.04
N PHE A 61 -1.41 3.63 -9.33
CA PHE A 61 -2.76 3.33 -9.77
C PHE A 61 -3.17 1.90 -9.43
N VAL A 62 -2.28 0.92 -9.66
CA VAL A 62 -2.52 -0.48 -9.27
C VAL A 62 -2.65 -0.63 -7.74
N ALA A 63 -1.83 0.09 -6.96
CA ALA A 63 -1.94 0.08 -5.51
C ALA A 63 -3.26 0.68 -5.02
N LEU A 64 -3.76 1.72 -5.71
CA LEU A 64 -5.05 2.33 -5.41
C LEU A 64 -6.20 1.35 -5.66
N THR A 65 -6.21 0.64 -6.79
CA THR A 65 -7.27 -0.32 -7.11
C THR A 65 -7.29 -1.49 -6.14
N ILE A 66 -6.12 -2.03 -5.78
CA ILE A 66 -6.00 -3.09 -4.78
C ILE A 66 -6.46 -2.60 -3.40
N SER A 67 -6.02 -1.41 -2.97
CA SER A 67 -6.42 -0.85 -1.67
C SER A 67 -7.93 -0.63 -1.61
N CYS A 68 -8.55 -0.17 -2.71
CA CYS A 68 -9.99 0.00 -2.80
C CYS A 68 -10.74 -1.34 -2.70
N LEU A 69 -10.27 -2.38 -3.40
CA LEU A 69 -10.83 -3.74 -3.32
C LEU A 69 -10.78 -4.29 -1.89
N VAL A 70 -9.63 -4.20 -1.21
CA VAL A 70 -9.48 -4.69 0.17
C VAL A 70 -10.34 -3.87 1.14
N THR A 71 -10.45 -2.56 0.94
CA THR A 71 -11.31 -1.67 1.74
C THR A 71 -12.78 -2.06 1.61
N TRP A 72 -13.23 -2.41 0.41
CA TRP A 72 -14.59 -2.90 0.18
C TRP A 72 -14.87 -4.20 0.94
N ARG A 73 -13.91 -5.15 0.91
CA ARG A 73 -14.01 -6.40 1.68
C ARG A 73 -14.05 -6.17 3.18
N LEU A 74 -13.26 -5.21 3.68
CA LEU A 74 -13.29 -4.81 5.08
C LEU A 74 -14.67 -4.24 5.45
N PHE A 75 -15.28 -3.42 4.59
CA PHE A 75 -16.62 -2.89 4.82
C PHE A 75 -17.69 -4.01 4.92
N GLU A 76 -17.61 -5.02 4.05
CA GLU A 76 -18.51 -6.17 4.09
C GLU A 76 -18.34 -6.97 5.40
N LEU A 77 -17.10 -7.20 5.84
CA LEU A 77 -16.77 -7.81 7.13
C LEU A 77 -17.36 -7.04 8.31
N LEU A 78 -17.13 -5.72 8.40
CA LEU A 78 -17.69 -4.92 9.49
C LEU A 78 -19.22 -4.91 9.48
N THR A 79 -19.83 -4.97 8.30
CA THR A 79 -21.29 -5.06 8.17
C THR A 79 -21.81 -6.44 8.63
N PHE A 80 -21.04 -7.51 8.43
CA PHE A 80 -21.37 -8.86 8.94
C PHE A 80 -21.26 -8.96 10.47
N PHE A 81 -20.28 -8.30 11.08
CA PHE A 81 -20.13 -8.21 12.54
C PHE A 81 -21.15 -7.27 13.22
N ASP A 82 -22.14 -6.78 12.46
CA ASP A 82 -23.19 -5.86 12.92
C ASP A 82 -22.65 -4.57 13.57
N ILE A 83 -21.46 -4.14 13.13
CA ILE A 83 -20.86 -2.87 13.56
C ILE A 83 -21.64 -1.76 12.86
N THR A 84 -22.62 -1.21 13.57
CA THR A 84 -23.53 -0.18 13.07
C THR A 84 -23.06 1.22 13.49
N GLY A 85 -23.37 2.22 12.65
CA GLY A 85 -23.07 3.64 12.91
C GLY A 85 -21.83 4.21 12.21
N TRP A 86 -21.53 5.46 12.53
CA TRP A 86 -20.45 6.25 11.91
C TRP A 86 -19.05 5.66 12.14
N GLY A 87 -18.85 4.93 13.25
CA GLY A 87 -17.58 4.28 13.58
C GLY A 87 -17.10 3.32 12.49
N LYS A 88 -18.02 2.59 11.83
CA LYS A 88 -17.70 1.70 10.70
C LYS A 88 -17.05 2.48 9.56
N TYR A 89 -17.66 3.59 9.16
CA TYR A 89 -17.19 4.38 8.02
C TYR A 89 -15.86 5.06 8.32
N ILE A 90 -15.69 5.57 9.55
CA ILE A 90 -14.43 6.18 9.99
C ILE A 90 -13.29 5.15 9.94
N LEU A 91 -13.52 3.95 10.45
CA LEU A 91 -12.50 2.88 10.47
C LEU A 91 -12.13 2.44 9.05
N VAL A 92 -13.10 2.26 8.18
CA VAL A 92 -12.89 1.90 6.77
C VAL A 92 -12.11 2.98 6.02
N VAL A 93 -12.45 4.25 6.22
CA VAL A 93 -11.73 5.38 5.58
C VAL A 93 -10.31 5.50 6.12
N ALA A 94 -10.12 5.41 7.45
CA ALA A 94 -8.79 5.44 8.05
C ALA A 94 -7.92 4.30 7.53
N PHE A 95 -8.47 3.08 7.42
CA PHE A 95 -7.79 1.92 6.86
C PHE A 95 -7.41 2.15 5.39
N ALA A 96 -8.32 2.65 4.57
CA ALA A 96 -8.06 2.93 3.15
C ALA A 96 -6.92 3.93 2.96
N ILE A 97 -6.96 5.04 3.69
CA ILE A 97 -5.93 6.10 3.64
C ILE A 97 -4.59 5.55 4.11
N TYR A 98 -4.59 4.80 5.22
CA TYR A 98 -3.38 4.20 5.78
C TYR A 98 -2.73 3.25 4.77
N CYS A 99 -3.48 2.27 4.27
CA CYS A 99 -2.96 1.27 3.34
C CYS A 99 -2.45 1.89 2.03
N PHE A 100 -3.22 2.82 1.44
CA PHE A 100 -2.80 3.49 0.22
C PHE A 100 -1.51 4.31 0.42
N SER A 101 -1.42 5.05 1.53
CA SER A 101 -0.26 5.89 1.82
C SER A 101 1.01 5.05 1.98
N PHE A 102 0.95 3.98 2.78
CA PHE A 102 2.12 3.13 3.02
C PHE A 102 2.56 2.36 1.77
N LEU A 103 1.62 1.81 1.00
CA LEU A 103 1.94 1.15 -0.28
C LEU A 103 2.50 2.13 -1.30
N GLY A 104 1.92 3.33 -1.39
CA GLY A 104 2.38 4.39 -2.29
C GLY A 104 3.82 4.79 -2.01
N VAL A 105 4.15 5.06 -0.74
CA VAL A 105 5.53 5.42 -0.36
C VAL A 105 6.49 4.23 -0.55
N PHE A 106 6.08 3.00 -0.24
CA PHE A 106 6.90 1.82 -0.49
C PHE A 106 7.24 1.64 -1.98
N ILE A 107 6.24 1.73 -2.86
CA ILE A 107 6.41 1.65 -4.31
C ILE A 107 7.35 2.76 -4.79
N PHE A 108 7.17 3.97 -4.28
CA PHE A 108 8.01 5.11 -4.61
C PHE A 108 9.48 4.88 -4.25
N CYS A 109 9.76 4.50 -3.00
CA CYS A 109 11.12 4.20 -2.53
C CYS A 109 11.77 3.06 -3.32
N LYS A 110 11.03 1.98 -3.55
CA LYS A 110 11.55 0.80 -4.25
C LYS A 110 11.87 1.11 -5.72
N LEU A 111 11.01 1.85 -6.41
CA LEU A 111 11.25 2.24 -7.80
C LEU A 111 12.46 3.15 -7.93
N LEU A 112 12.58 4.16 -7.07
CA LEU A 112 13.75 5.05 -7.05
C LEU A 112 15.05 4.25 -6.88
N LEU A 113 15.07 3.31 -5.93
CA LEU A 113 16.24 2.50 -5.64
C LEU A 113 16.58 1.54 -6.79
N MET A 114 15.58 0.91 -7.43
CA MET A 114 15.78 0.09 -8.62
C MET A 114 16.33 0.89 -9.80
N THR A 115 15.83 2.11 -10.00
CA THR A 115 16.32 2.98 -11.08
C THR A 115 17.71 3.56 -10.80
N ALA A 116 18.05 3.79 -9.53
CA ALA A 116 19.41 4.17 -9.12
C ALA A 116 20.41 3.03 -9.40
N GLN A 117 20.08 1.80 -8.98
CA GLN A 117 20.90 0.62 -9.25
C GLN A 117 21.11 0.40 -10.75
N ARG A 118 20.06 0.56 -11.57
CA ARG A 118 20.17 0.47 -13.04
C ARG A 118 21.01 1.59 -13.66
N SER A 119 21.16 2.71 -12.98
CA SER A 119 21.98 3.84 -13.42
C SER A 119 23.43 3.74 -12.94
N GLY A 120 23.81 2.67 -12.23
CA GLY A 120 25.17 2.44 -11.73
C GLY A 120 25.56 3.26 -10.51
N LEU A 121 24.58 3.80 -9.76
CA LEU A 121 24.74 4.56 -8.51
C LEU A 121 24.55 3.69 -7.28
#